data_AF-A0A5E6NKI7-F1
#
_entry.id   AF-A0A5E6NKI7-F1
#
_cell.length_a   1.000
_cell.length_b   1.000
_cell.length_c   1.000
_cell.angle_alpha   90.00
_cell.angle_beta   90.00
_cell.angle_gamma   90.00
#
_symmetry.space_group_name_H-M   'P 1'
#
loop_
_entity.id
_entity.type
_entity.pdbx_description
1 polymer ?
#
loop_
_entity_poly.entity_id
_entity_poly.type
_entity_poly.pdbx_seq_one_letter_code
_entity_poly.pdbx_strand_id
1 'polypeptide(L)'
;MFIFDECHRSQFGENNKAIQEFFPNAQLFGFTGTPIFEQNATSQQRDGTQASFKTTKDIFQNELHNYTITNAIEDNNVLRFHIDYFQLDTADNPTQNKQ
;
A
#
# COMPACT_ATOMS: atom_id res chain seq x y z
N MET A 1 -6.56 4.24 -23.86
CA MET A 1 -5.96 4.84 -22.65
C MET A 1 -6.80 4.41 -21.47
N PHE A 2 -6.18 3.83 -20.44
CA PHE A 2 -6.84 3.47 -19.19
C PHE A 2 -6.20 4.23 -18.03
N ILE A 3 -7.04 4.64 -17.08
CA ILE A 3 -6.63 5.30 -15.85
C ILE A 3 -7.23 4.49 -14.70
N PHE A 4 -6.38 4.05 -13.78
CA PHE A 4 -6.76 3.26 -12.62
C PHE A 4 -6.57 4.09 -11.36
N ASP A 5 -7.65 4.21 -10.58
CA ASP A 5 -7.62 4.77 -9.24
C ASP A 5 -7.31 3.68 -8.21
N GLU A 6 -6.64 4.06 -7.12
CA GLU A 6 -6.11 3.17 -6.09
C GLU A 6 -5.50 1.88 -6.66
N CYS A 7 -4.63 2.08 -7.65
CA CYS A 7 -4.19 1.03 -8.57
C CYS A 7 -3.37 -0.08 -7.91
N HIS A 8 -2.95 0.12 -6.66
CA HIS A 8 -2.25 -0.89 -5.86
C HIS A 8 -3.15 -2.09 -5.47
N ARG A 9 -4.49 -1.97 -5.49
CA ARG A 9 -5.39 -3.10 -5.15
C ARG A 9 -6.05 -3.74 -6.36
N SER A 10 -6.42 -2.91 -7.34
CA SER A 10 -7.37 -3.29 -8.40
C SER A 10 -6.71 -3.95 -9.62
N GLN A 11 -5.40 -3.73 -9.81
CA GLN A 11 -4.66 -4.20 -11.00
C GLN A 11 -3.63 -5.29 -10.70
N PHE A 12 -3.70 -5.89 -9.52
CA PHE A 12 -2.86 -7.03 -9.19
C PHE A 12 -3.42 -8.31 -9.81
N GLY A 13 -2.54 -9.10 -10.45
CA GLY A 13 -2.86 -10.44 -10.93
C GLY A 13 -3.37 -10.52 -12.37
N GLU A 14 -4.32 -11.42 -12.61
CA GLU A 14 -4.75 -11.86 -13.94
C GLU A 14 -5.48 -10.76 -14.75
N ASN A 15 -6.16 -9.83 -14.08
CA ASN A 15 -6.86 -8.74 -14.76
C ASN A 15 -5.92 -7.84 -15.57
N ASN A 16 -4.77 -7.49 -15.01
CA ASN A 16 -3.81 -6.64 -15.71
C ASN A 16 -3.21 -7.36 -16.93
N LYS A 17 -2.91 -8.67 -16.80
CA LYS A 17 -2.47 -9.49 -17.94
C LYS A 17 -3.54 -9.53 -19.04
N ALA A 18 -4.79 -9.82 -18.68
CA ALA A 18 -5.89 -9.88 -19.62
C ALA A 18 -6.12 -8.54 -20.36
N ILE A 19 -6.03 -7.41 -19.65
CA ILE A 19 -6.15 -6.08 -20.26
C ILE A 19 -4.98 -5.81 -21.22
N GLN A 20 -3.75 -6.15 -20.85
CA GLN A 20 -2.57 -5.97 -21.69
C GLN A 20 -2.63 -6.84 -22.96
N GLU A 21 -3.07 -8.09 -22.82
CA GLU A 21 -3.23 -9.02 -23.96
C GLU A 21 -4.36 -8.57 -24.90
N PHE A 22 -5.48 -8.13 -24.35
CA PHE A 22 -6.63 -7.71 -25.14
C PHE A 22 -6.41 -6.34 -25.81
N PHE A 23 -5.65 -5.45 -25.17
CA PHE A 23 -5.37 -4.10 -25.67
C PHE A 23 -3.85 -3.83 -25.74
N PRO A 24 -3.12 -4.45 -26.67
CA PRO A 24 -1.65 -4.39 -26.72
C PRO A 24 -1.08 -2.98 -26.97
N ASN A 25 -1.90 -2.07 -27.52
CA ASN A 25 -1.51 -0.68 -27.79
C ASN A 25 -2.10 0.31 -26.78
N ALA A 26 -2.66 -0.17 -25.67
CA ALA A 26 -3.20 0.72 -24.64
C ALA A 26 -2.11 1.27 -23.73
N GLN A 27 -2.20 2.57 -23.44
CA GLN A 27 -1.44 3.20 -22.37
C GLN A 27 -2.20 3.09 -21.05
N LEU A 28 -1.50 2.68 -19.99
CA LEU A 28 -2.03 2.44 -18.64
C LEU A 28 -1.43 3.47 -17.68
N PHE A 29 -2.28 4.24 -16.99
CA PHE A 29 -1.87 5.15 -15.92
C PHE A 29 -2.50 4.71 -14.60
N GLY A 30 -1.75 4.78 -13.51
CA GLY A 30 -2.21 4.40 -12.18
C GLY A 30 -1.97 5.52 -11.16
N PHE A 31 -3.00 5.82 -10.37
CA PHE A 31 -2.91 6.67 -9.20
C PHE A 31 -3.06 5.81 -7.94
N THR A 32 -2.26 6.08 -6.92
CA THR A 32 -2.34 5.36 -5.64
C THR A 32 -1.70 6.17 -4.53
N GLY A 33 -2.36 6.26 -3.37
CA GLY A 33 -1.76 6.84 -2.17
C GLY A 33 -0.78 5.90 -1.46
N THR A 34 -0.83 4.60 -1.76
CA THR A 34 -0.01 3.57 -1.11
C THR A 34 0.62 2.64 -2.15
N PRO A 35 1.73 3.07 -2.80
CA PRO A 35 2.47 2.22 -3.74
C PRO A 35 3.06 0.97 -3.06
N ILE A 36 3.16 -0.11 -3.83
CA ILE A 36 3.80 -1.36 -3.43
C ILE A 36 5.23 -1.36 -3.97
N PHE A 37 6.17 -1.46 -3.05
CA PHE A 37 7.61 -1.59 -3.24
C PHE A 37 8.06 -2.99 -2.85
N GLU A 38 9.30 -3.35 -3.20
CA GLU A 38 9.89 -4.64 -2.81
C GLU A 38 9.86 -4.85 -1.29
N GLN A 39 10.02 -3.78 -0.50
CA GLN A 39 10.06 -3.83 0.97
C GLN A 39 8.70 -4.08 1.63
N ASN A 40 7.60 -3.65 1.01
CA ASN A 40 6.24 -3.79 1.57
C ASN A 40 5.37 -4.80 0.80
N ALA A 41 5.94 -5.48 -0.20
CA ALA A 41 5.33 -6.58 -0.92
C ALA A 41 5.15 -7.78 0.02
N THR A 42 4.14 -7.70 0.87
CA THR A 42 3.75 -8.78 1.78
C THR A 42 2.89 -9.77 1.04
N SER A 43 3.29 -11.04 1.12
CA SER A 43 2.62 -12.18 0.51
C SER A 43 1.13 -12.21 0.86
N GLN A 44 0.24 -12.07 -0.13
CA GLN A 44 -1.12 -12.60 0.00
C GLN A 44 -1.12 -13.93 -0.76
N GLN A 45 -0.73 -15.02 -0.08
CA GLN A 45 -1.18 -16.33 -0.54
C GLN A 45 -2.71 -16.33 -0.46
N ARG A 46 -3.37 -16.21 -1.60
CA ARG A 46 -4.73 -16.69 -1.76
C ARG A 46 -4.65 -17.96 -2.60
N ASP A 47 -5.11 -19.06 -2.02
CA ASP A 47 -5.38 -20.33 -2.69
C ASP A 47 -4.20 -21.13 -3.23
N GLY A 48 -3.10 -21.24 -2.46
CA GLY A 48 -2.03 -22.22 -2.72
C GLY A 48 -1.25 -22.01 -4.03
N THR A 49 -1.54 -20.94 -4.76
CA THR A 49 -0.80 -20.51 -5.93
C THR A 49 0.15 -19.37 -5.54
N GLN A 50 1.38 -19.47 -6.03
CA GLN A 50 2.48 -18.58 -5.71
C GLN A 50 2.09 -17.14 -6.15
N ALA A 51 1.68 -16.30 -5.20
CA ALA A 51 1.46 -14.89 -5.47
C ALA A 51 2.80 -14.28 -5.87
N SER A 52 2.99 -14.04 -7.17
CA SER A 52 4.16 -13.34 -7.67
C SER A 52 4.19 -11.95 -7.05
N PHE A 53 5.24 -11.63 -6.30
CA PHE A 53 5.49 -10.30 -5.77
C PHE A 53 5.63 -9.33 -6.95
N LYS A 54 4.55 -8.60 -7.28
CA LYS A 54 4.61 -7.50 -8.24
C LYS A 54 4.63 -6.18 -7.47
N THR A 55 5.53 -5.30 -7.85
CA THR A 55 5.55 -3.93 -7.35
C THR A 55 4.62 -3.06 -8.19
N THR A 56 4.24 -1.88 -7.68
CA THR A 56 3.52 -0.89 -8.50
C THR A 56 4.33 -0.51 -9.74
N LYS A 57 5.67 -0.50 -9.62
CA LYS A 57 6.60 -0.26 -10.73
C LYS A 57 6.52 -1.36 -11.80
N ASP A 58 6.36 -2.62 -11.43
CA ASP A 58 6.25 -3.71 -12.41
C ASP A 58 4.97 -3.62 -13.25
N ILE A 59 3.92 -2.99 -12.71
CA ILE A 59 2.61 -2.88 -13.34
C ILE A 59 2.51 -1.59 -14.19
N PHE A 60 2.98 -0.47 -13.64
CA PHE A 60 2.81 0.88 -14.22
C PHE A 60 4.10 1.51 -14.71
N GLN A 61 5.23 0.80 -14.62
CA GLN A 61 6.56 1.26 -15.02
C GLN A 61 7.04 2.43 -14.15
N ASN A 62 7.55 3.49 -14.78
CA ASN A 62 8.19 4.59 -14.06
C ASN A 62 7.16 5.49 -13.38
N GLU A 63 7.47 5.90 -12.15
CA GLU A 63 6.75 6.96 -11.47
C GLU A 63 6.89 8.27 -12.27
N LEU A 64 5.77 8.86 -12.64
CA LEU A 64 5.75 10.11 -13.40
C LEU A 64 5.82 11.34 -12.48
N HIS A 65 5.22 11.24 -11.30
CA HIS A 65 5.17 12.29 -10.29
C HIS A 65 4.76 11.70 -8.94
N ASN A 66 5.16 12.35 -7.85
CA ASN A 66 4.66 12.07 -6.50
C ASN A 66 4.20 13.34 -5.79
N TYR A 67 3.14 13.18 -5.00
CA TYR A 67 2.68 14.17 -4.04
C TYR A 67 2.36 13.41 -2.75
N THR A 68 3.26 13.53 -1.77
CA THR A 68 3.24 12.68 -0.57
C THR A 68 2.32 13.25 0.50
N ILE A 69 2.00 12.42 1.51
CA ILE A 69 1.28 12.88 2.71
C ILE A 69 2.00 14.03 3.42
N THR A 70 3.34 14.06 3.38
CA THR A 70 4.14 15.15 3.93
C THR A 70 3.88 16.46 3.18
N ASN A 71 3.90 16.43 1.84
CA ASN A 71 3.58 17.61 1.02
C ASN A 71 2.15 18.10 1.29
N ALA A 72 1.20 17.18 1.34
CA ALA A 72 -0.21 17.49 1.59
C ALA A 72 -0.44 18.14 2.96
N ILE A 73 0.32 17.73 3.98
CA ILE A 73 0.29 18.33 5.31
C ILE A 73 0.98 19.70 5.34
N GLU A 74 2.11 19.87 4.65
CA GLU A 74 2.84 21.14 4.56
C GLU A 74 2.01 22.23 3.85
N ASP A 75 1.30 21.86 2.80
CA ASP A 75 0.43 22.76 2.03
C ASP A 75 -0.92 23.04 2.73
N ASN A 76 -1.19 22.41 3.87
CA ASN A 76 -2.48 22.46 4.58
C ASN A 76 -3.67 21.90 3.78
N ASN A 77 -3.42 21.01 2.81
CA ASN A 77 -4.46 20.31 2.06
C ASN A 77 -4.96 19.06 2.80
N VAL A 78 -4.18 18.51 3.73
CA VAL A 78 -4.52 17.34 4.55
C VAL A 78 -4.17 17.61 6.02
N LEU A 79 -5.01 17.10 6.93
CA LEU A 79 -4.80 17.24 8.38
C LEU A 79 -3.64 16.36 8.88
N ARG A 80 -2.97 16.83 9.94
CA ARG A 80 -1.95 16.06 10.66
C ARG A 80 -2.58 14.93 11.45
N PHE A 81 -1.81 13.87 11.69
CA PHE A 81 -2.21 12.78 12.57
C PHE A 81 -1.87 13.10 14.02
N HIS A 82 -2.78 12.74 14.92
CA HIS A 82 -2.51 12.65 16.36
C HIS A 82 -2.56 11.16 16.74
N ILE A 83 -1.44 10.62 17.21
CA ILE A 83 -1.28 9.18 17.48
C ILE A 83 -0.98 9.01 18.97
N ASP A 84 -1.94 8.44 19.70
CA ASP A 84 -1.80 8.08 21.11
C ASP A 84 -1.87 6.56 21.26
N TYR A 85 -1.02 6.02 22.14
CA TYR A 85 -1.04 4.60 22.51
C TYR A 85 -1.53 4.46 23.95
N PHE A 86 -2.71 3.89 24.14
CA PHE A 86 -3.23 3.57 25.46
C PHE A 86 -2.78 2.16 25.85
N GLN A 87 -1.92 2.06 26.86
CA GLN A 87 -1.65 0.81 27.55
C GLN A 87 -2.55 0.74 28.78
N LEU A 88 -3.27 -0.37 28.93
CA LEU A 88 -3.95 -0.65 30.19
C LEU A 88 -2.87 -1.02 31.21
N ASP A 89 -2.71 -0.21 32.24
CA ASP A 89 -1.91 -0.60 33.41
C ASP A 89 -2.56 -1.86 33.99
N THR A 90 -1.95 -3.03 33.75
CA THR A 90 -2.29 -4.24 34.47
C THR A 90 -1.83 -4.04 35.91
N ALA A 91 -2.70 -3.44 36.72
CA ALA A 91 -2.60 -3.44 38.17
C ALA A 91 -2.80 -4.87 38.67
N ASP A 92 -1.71 -5.65 38.71
CA ASP A 92 -1.55 -6.82 39.57
C ASP A 92 -0.06 -7.21 39.64
N ASN A 93 0.74 -6.35 40.27
CA ASN A 93 1.97 -6.78 40.92
C ASN A 93 1.77 -6.58 42.43
N PRO A 94 1.31 -7.61 43.18
CA PRO A 94 1.30 -7.52 44.62
C PRO A 94 2.75 -7.39 45.09
N THR A 95 3.00 -6.26 45.75
CA THR A 95 4.13 -5.94 46.63
C THR A 95 4.97 -7.17 47.01
N GLN A 96 6.23 -7.22 46.56
CA GLN A 96 7.23 -8.10 47.17
C GLN A 96 7.41 -7.68 48.64
N ASN A 97 6.84 -8.49 49.53
CA ASN A 97 7.06 -8.40 50.96
C ASN A 97 8.52 -8.76 51.29
N LYS A 98 9.12 -7.88 52.11
CA LYS A 98 10.25 -8.07 53.03
C LYS A 98 10.76 -9.52 53.20
N GLN A 99 12.06 -9.71 52.97
CA GLN A 99 13.05 -10.09 54.00
C GLN A 99 14.45 -9.67 53.56
#